data_AF-A0A1V8M8J0-F1
#
_entry.id   AF-A0A1V8M8J0-F1
#
_cell.length_a   1.000
_cell.length_b   1.000
_cell.length_c   1.000
_cell.angle_alpha   90.00
_cell.angle_beta   90.00
_cell.angle_gamma   90.00
#
_symmetry.space_group_name_H-M   'P 1'
#
loop_
_entity.id
_entity.type
_entity.pdbx_description
1 polymer ?
#
loop_
_entity_poly.entity_id
_entity_poly.type
_entity_poly.pdbx_seq_one_letter_code
_entity_poly.pdbx_strand_id
1 'polypeptide(L)'
;MIDSEYFYDRKFKLLLEDSVFLLKMAIETSVEGYSPKEWSLVRSSIYSSSLLLESAANCCISTLSLSSKYLKDIDKLPVLSKFEYYLQQVNSEMKFDRGCLPVQQASELINTRNLIVHPKPYKNKWVKKDENTKSVDLGETAILKLPKSFFVLKNTHGLVALKAAMSFLNYFFIDLCKYTDNQVRNILVSDIEYPPPSNVSFAHNPDWIWLNDEWGVDVDFLIDVKMVKDANKRFREHLRSQEK
;
A
#
# COMPACT_ATOMS: atom_id res chain seq x y z
N MET A 1 3.61 -10.29 22.74
CA MET A 1 4.86 -9.75 23.31
C MET A 1 5.88 -9.76 22.19
N ILE A 2 6.44 -8.60 21.84
CA ILE A 2 7.56 -8.52 20.90
C ILE A 2 8.82 -8.76 21.74
N ASP A 3 9.63 -9.72 21.33
CA ASP A 3 10.85 -10.10 22.03
C ASP A 3 11.92 -9.02 21.81
N SER A 4 12.34 -8.33 22.88
CA SER A 4 13.28 -7.20 22.79
C SER A 4 14.71 -7.61 22.39
N GLU A 5 14.98 -8.92 22.32
CA GLU A 5 16.27 -9.47 21.89
C GLU A 5 16.41 -9.54 20.35
N TYR A 6 15.30 -9.42 19.60
CA TYR A 6 15.29 -9.67 18.16
C TYR A 6 14.86 -8.46 17.33
N PHE A 7 15.68 -8.11 16.33
CA PHE A 7 15.29 -7.20 15.27
C PHE A 7 14.52 -7.96 14.19
N TYR A 8 13.31 -7.48 13.86
CA TYR A 8 12.50 -8.02 12.77
C TYR A 8 12.66 -7.13 11.54
N ASP A 9 13.16 -7.67 10.44
CA ASP A 9 13.28 -6.92 9.19
C ASP A 9 11.93 -6.90 8.44
N ARG A 10 11.06 -5.98 8.86
CA ARG A 10 9.72 -5.81 8.26
C ARG A 10 9.81 -4.87 7.07
N LYS A 11 9.67 -5.44 5.87
CA LYS A 11 9.78 -4.71 4.58
C LYS A 11 8.63 -3.75 4.29
N PHE A 12 7.60 -3.72 5.13
CA PHE A 12 6.40 -2.92 4.90
C PHE A 12 6.73 -1.43 4.72
N LYS A 13 7.49 -0.85 5.65
CA LYS A 13 7.85 0.58 5.62
C LYS A 13 8.63 0.93 4.36
N LEU A 14 9.65 0.13 4.05
CA LEU A 14 10.46 0.30 2.84
C LEU A 14 9.59 0.30 1.57
N LEU A 15 8.69 -0.67 1.44
CA LEU A 15 7.81 -0.79 0.27
C LEU A 15 6.82 0.38 0.18
N LEU A 16 6.36 0.91 1.32
CA LEU A 16 5.52 2.09 1.35
C LEU A 16 6.29 3.32 0.86
N GLU A 17 7.47 3.56 1.42
CA GLU A 17 8.35 4.67 1.04
C GLU A 17 8.72 4.60 -0.45
N ASP A 18 9.07 3.41 -0.95
CA ASP A 18 9.34 3.19 -2.38
C ASP A 18 8.12 3.50 -3.24
N SER A 19 6.94 3.01 -2.87
CA SER A 19 5.71 3.23 -3.66
C SER A 19 5.39 4.71 -3.82
N VAL A 20 5.62 5.49 -2.76
CA VAL A 20 5.38 6.93 -2.69
C VAL A 20 6.45 7.69 -3.45
N PHE A 21 7.72 7.40 -3.18
CA PHE A 21 8.86 8.06 -3.83
C PHE A 21 8.81 7.87 -5.35
N LEU A 22 8.58 6.65 -5.82
CA LEU A 22 8.51 6.32 -7.24
C LEU A 22 7.32 7.02 -7.92
N LEU A 23 6.18 7.11 -7.24
CA LEU A 23 5.02 7.85 -7.75
C LEU A 23 5.30 9.35 -7.86
N LYS A 24 5.95 9.93 -6.85
CA LYS A 24 6.34 11.34 -6.86
C LYS A 24 7.27 11.64 -8.04
N MET A 25 8.29 10.81 -8.22
CA MET A 25 9.21 10.91 -9.37
C MET A 25 8.48 10.74 -10.70
N ALA A 26 7.48 9.85 -10.78
CA ALA A 26 6.69 9.68 -11.99
C ALA A 26 5.88 10.94 -12.33
N ILE A 27 5.29 11.59 -11.33
CA ILE A 27 4.55 12.85 -11.49
C ILE A 27 5.49 13.95 -11.99
N GLU A 28 6.64 14.13 -11.35
CA GLU A 28 7.63 15.16 -11.70
C GLU A 28 8.25 14.97 -13.09
N THR A 29 8.26 13.73 -13.59
CA THR A 29 8.81 13.38 -14.91
C THR A 29 7.75 13.17 -15.99
N SER A 30 6.49 13.45 -15.66
CA SER A 30 5.39 13.29 -16.60
C SER A 30 5.45 14.37 -17.68
N VAL A 31 5.28 13.94 -18.92
CA VAL A 31 5.26 14.80 -20.10
C VAL A 31 4.12 14.37 -21.01
N GLU A 32 3.63 15.27 -21.86
CA GLU A 32 2.63 14.90 -22.86
C GLU A 32 3.22 13.89 -23.87
N GLY A 33 2.51 12.78 -24.06
CA GLY A 33 2.89 11.74 -25.02
C GLY A 33 3.75 10.62 -24.43
N TYR A 34 4.82 10.26 -25.14
CA TYR A 34 5.65 9.11 -24.81
C TYR A 34 6.66 9.44 -23.71
N SER A 35 6.48 8.87 -22.52
CA SER A 35 7.39 9.04 -21.38
C SER A 35 7.84 7.69 -20.79
N PRO A 36 8.92 7.09 -21.32
CA PRO A 36 9.44 5.81 -20.81
C PRO A 36 9.85 5.86 -19.34
N LYS A 37 10.34 7.03 -18.91
CA LYS A 37 10.78 7.27 -17.53
C LYS A 37 9.58 7.25 -16.60
N GLU A 38 8.52 8.01 -16.90
CA GLU A 38 7.27 7.97 -16.14
C GLU A 38 6.74 6.53 -16.08
N TRP A 39 6.59 5.86 -17.22
CA TRP A 39 5.98 4.52 -17.27
C TRP A 39 6.75 3.51 -16.43
N SER A 40 8.08 3.60 -16.41
CA SER A 40 8.92 2.73 -15.59
C SER A 40 8.75 3.01 -14.10
N LEU A 41 8.71 4.29 -13.71
CA LEU A 41 8.49 4.71 -12.32
C LEU A 41 7.09 4.32 -11.82
N VAL A 42 6.05 4.51 -12.65
CA VAL A 42 4.68 4.11 -12.32
C VAL A 42 4.57 2.61 -12.16
N ARG A 43 5.15 1.82 -13.07
CA ARG A 43 5.19 0.35 -12.94
C ARG A 43 5.79 -0.08 -11.62
N SER A 44 6.93 0.52 -11.25
CA SER A 44 7.61 0.20 -10.00
C SER A 44 6.80 0.63 -8.79
N SER A 45 6.12 1.79 -8.83
CA SER A 45 5.22 2.23 -7.75
C SER A 45 4.02 1.28 -7.56
N ILE A 46 3.38 0.84 -8.65
CA ILE A 46 2.29 -0.16 -8.62
C ILE A 46 2.81 -1.48 -8.06
N TYR A 47 4.00 -1.90 -8.48
CA TYR A 47 4.63 -3.13 -8.00
C TYR A 47 4.90 -3.07 -6.49
N SER A 48 5.51 -2.00 -5.99
CA SER A 48 5.76 -1.79 -4.56
C SER A 48 4.45 -1.73 -3.75
N SER A 49 3.42 -1.06 -4.28
CA SER A 49 2.09 -1.01 -3.65
C SER A 49 1.45 -2.40 -3.52
N SER A 50 1.64 -3.28 -4.51
CA SER A 50 1.16 -4.66 -4.41
C SER A 50 1.99 -5.52 -3.45
N LEU A 51 3.32 -5.36 -3.45
CA LEU A 51 4.20 -6.10 -2.54
C LEU A 51 3.98 -5.69 -1.07
N LEU A 52 3.57 -4.44 -0.85
CA LEU A 52 3.22 -3.95 0.47
C LEU A 52 2.10 -4.77 1.11
N LEU A 53 1.07 -5.16 0.33
CA LEU A 53 0.00 -6.06 0.81
C LEU A 53 0.53 -7.45 1.20
N GLU A 54 1.47 -7.98 0.42
CA GLU A 54 2.11 -9.26 0.73
C GLU A 54 2.99 -9.18 1.99
N SER A 55 3.77 -8.09 2.12
CA SER A 55 4.56 -7.83 3.31
C SER A 55 3.68 -7.71 4.55
N ALA A 56 2.57 -6.96 4.47
CA ALA A 56 1.63 -6.81 5.57
C ALA A 56 0.99 -8.16 5.98
N ALA A 57 0.56 -8.97 5.00
CA ALA A 57 0.04 -10.30 5.26
C ALA A 57 1.07 -11.19 5.98
N ASN A 58 2.32 -11.20 5.51
CA ASN A 58 3.38 -11.98 6.13
C ASN A 58 3.72 -11.48 7.54
N CYS A 59 3.71 -10.16 7.77
CA CYS A 59 3.87 -9.57 9.10
C CYS A 59 2.76 -10.05 10.05
N CYS A 60 1.50 -10.04 9.60
CA CYS A 60 0.37 -10.55 10.37
C CYS A 60 0.59 -12.02 10.78
N ILE A 61 0.88 -12.89 9.81
CA ILE A 61 1.15 -14.32 10.09
C ILE A 61 2.31 -14.51 11.05
N SER A 62 3.39 -13.74 10.91
CA SER A 62 4.57 -13.84 11.78
C SER A 62 4.29 -13.50 13.25
N THR A 63 3.23 -12.74 13.53
CA THR A 63 2.84 -12.39 14.90
C THR A 63 2.04 -13.49 15.60
N LEU A 64 1.58 -14.51 14.85
CA LEU A 64 0.86 -15.64 15.41
C LEU A 64 1.85 -16.64 16.02
N SER A 65 1.53 -17.16 17.20
CA SER A 65 2.32 -18.19 17.87
C SER A 65 2.09 -19.59 17.27
N LEU A 66 2.51 -19.78 16.01
CA LEU A 66 2.38 -21.05 15.28
C LEU A 66 3.65 -21.89 15.39
N SER A 67 3.49 -23.22 15.38
CA SER A 67 4.65 -24.12 15.25
C SER A 67 5.36 -23.91 13.91
N SER A 68 6.68 -24.10 13.86
CA SER A 68 7.50 -23.87 12.66
C SER A 68 7.04 -24.69 11.44
N LYS A 69 6.55 -25.92 11.65
CA LYS A 69 6.00 -26.75 10.59
C LYS A 69 4.69 -26.18 10.05
N TYR A 70 3.80 -25.75 10.94
CA TYR A 70 2.50 -25.21 10.54
C TYR A 70 2.63 -23.83 9.87
N LEU A 71 3.53 -22.99 10.38
CA LEU A 71 3.86 -21.70 9.77
C LEU A 71 4.27 -21.85 8.29
N LYS A 72 5.10 -22.85 7.96
CA LYS A 72 5.51 -23.14 6.57
C LYS A 72 4.34 -23.49 5.64
N ASP A 73 3.26 -24.04 6.18
CA ASP A 73 2.07 -24.36 5.39
C ASP A 73 1.18 -23.11 5.22
N ILE A 74 1.04 -22.30 6.27
CA ILE A 74 0.35 -21.00 6.21
C ILE A 74 1.06 -20.01 5.27
N ASP A 75 2.40 -20.05 5.21
CA ASP A 75 3.20 -19.18 4.32
C ASP A 75 2.91 -19.38 2.83
N LYS A 76 2.42 -20.57 2.44
CA LYS A 76 2.05 -20.90 1.05
C LYS A 76 0.69 -20.33 0.66
N LEU A 77 -0.10 -19.84 1.62
CA LEU A 77 -1.42 -19.29 1.33
C LEU A 77 -1.32 -18.04 0.44
N PRO A 78 -2.29 -17.83 -0.47
CA PRO A 78 -2.42 -16.56 -1.16
C PRO A 78 -2.53 -15.38 -0.19
N VAL A 79 -2.07 -14.20 -0.61
CA VAL A 79 -2.01 -12.98 0.24
C VAL A 79 -3.33 -12.70 0.97
N LEU A 80 -4.46 -12.67 0.25
CA LEU A 80 -5.77 -12.42 0.89
C LEU A 80 -6.21 -13.54 1.84
N SER A 81 -5.81 -14.79 1.55
CA SER A 81 -6.11 -15.92 2.44
C SER A 81 -5.28 -15.86 3.73
N LYS A 82 -4.08 -15.27 3.70
CA LYS A 82 -3.29 -14.98 4.92
C LYS A 82 -3.99 -13.93 5.80
N PHE A 83 -4.51 -12.86 5.20
CA PHE A 83 -5.31 -11.87 5.92
C PHE A 83 -6.58 -12.49 6.54
N GLU A 84 -7.31 -13.29 5.77
CA GLU A 84 -8.50 -13.99 6.26
C GLU A 84 -8.17 -14.96 7.40
N TYR A 85 -7.11 -15.76 7.26
CA TYR A 85 -6.65 -16.65 8.32
C TYR A 85 -6.24 -15.87 9.57
N TYR A 86 -5.49 -14.79 9.43
CA TYR A 86 -5.11 -13.93 10.54
C TYR A 86 -6.33 -13.36 11.26
N LEU A 87 -7.30 -12.82 10.51
CA LEU A 87 -8.54 -12.28 11.08
C LEU A 87 -9.28 -13.32 11.92
N GLN A 88 -9.37 -14.56 11.44
CA GLN A 88 -9.98 -15.66 12.19
C GLN A 88 -9.27 -15.96 13.52
N GLN A 89 -7.97 -15.68 13.63
CA GLN A 89 -7.22 -15.86 14.88
C GLN A 89 -7.40 -14.70 15.86
N VAL A 90 -7.56 -13.48 15.37
CA VAL A 90 -7.53 -12.27 16.22
C VAL A 90 -8.91 -11.65 16.46
N ASN A 91 -9.87 -11.92 15.59
CA ASN A 91 -11.25 -11.46 15.70
C ASN A 91 -12.19 -12.40 14.92
N SER A 92 -12.46 -13.59 15.48
CA SER A 92 -13.22 -14.67 14.83
C SER A 92 -14.70 -14.36 14.57
N GLU A 93 -15.26 -13.34 15.22
CA GLU A 93 -16.65 -12.89 15.00
C GLU A 93 -16.79 -12.10 13.70
N MET A 94 -15.70 -11.49 13.21
CA MET A 94 -15.72 -10.70 11.99
C MET A 94 -15.56 -11.59 10.75
N LYS A 95 -16.38 -11.32 9.74
CA LYS A 95 -16.33 -12.04 8.46
C LYS A 95 -15.44 -11.31 7.45
N PHE A 96 -14.50 -12.04 6.85
CA PHE A 96 -13.72 -11.54 5.72
C PHE A 96 -14.55 -11.58 4.42
N ASP A 97 -15.25 -10.49 4.12
CA ASP A 97 -16.05 -10.39 2.90
C ASP A 97 -15.19 -10.11 1.65
N ARG A 98 -14.96 -11.14 0.83
CA ARG A 98 -14.25 -11.01 -0.45
C ARG A 98 -15.05 -10.23 -1.51
N GLY A 99 -16.34 -10.00 -1.28
CA GLY A 99 -17.22 -9.23 -2.14
C GLY A 99 -17.14 -7.72 -1.94
N CYS A 100 -16.57 -7.23 -0.85
CA CYS A 100 -16.53 -5.80 -0.59
C CYS A 100 -15.44 -5.09 -1.41
N LEU A 101 -15.69 -3.82 -1.72
CA LEU A 101 -14.87 -3.05 -2.68
C LEU A 101 -13.36 -3.03 -2.31
N PRO A 102 -12.94 -2.75 -1.05
CA PRO A 102 -11.51 -2.73 -0.70
C PRO A 102 -10.82 -4.08 -0.95
N VAL A 103 -11.49 -5.19 -0.65
CA VAL A 103 -10.93 -6.54 -0.85
C VAL A 103 -10.84 -6.88 -2.34
N GLN A 104 -11.86 -6.53 -3.13
CA GLN A 104 -11.83 -6.75 -4.57
C GLN A 104 -10.74 -5.90 -5.25
N GLN A 105 -10.57 -4.64 -4.83
CA GLN A 105 -9.50 -3.75 -5.29
C GLN A 105 -8.12 -4.33 -4.95
N ALA A 106 -7.90 -4.77 -3.71
CA ALA A 106 -6.65 -5.43 -3.31
C ALA A 106 -6.39 -6.71 -4.12
N SER A 107 -7.42 -7.54 -4.33
CA SER A 107 -7.32 -8.74 -5.17
C SER A 107 -6.87 -8.40 -6.59
N GLU A 108 -7.46 -7.37 -7.18
CA GLU A 108 -7.14 -6.93 -8.54
C GLU A 108 -5.73 -6.34 -8.64
N LEU A 109 -5.29 -5.60 -7.62
CA LEU A 109 -3.91 -5.08 -7.52
C LEU A 109 -2.88 -6.22 -7.42
N ILE A 110 -3.12 -7.21 -6.56
CA ILE A 110 -2.26 -8.40 -6.43
C ILE A 110 -2.18 -9.17 -7.76
N ASN A 111 -3.31 -9.31 -8.45
CA ASN A 111 -3.34 -9.95 -9.77
C ASN A 111 -2.60 -9.12 -10.83
N THR A 112 -2.69 -7.79 -10.79
CA THR A 112 -1.92 -6.90 -11.68
C THR A 112 -0.42 -7.13 -11.51
N ARG A 113 0.09 -7.27 -10.28
CA ARG A 113 1.50 -7.64 -10.04
C ARG A 113 1.87 -8.96 -10.69
N ASN A 114 1.01 -9.97 -10.61
CA ASN A 114 1.27 -11.28 -11.22
C ASN A 114 1.46 -11.19 -12.75
N LEU A 115 0.76 -10.27 -13.42
CA LEU A 115 0.95 -10.02 -14.85
C LEU A 115 2.32 -9.39 -15.16
N ILE A 116 2.91 -8.65 -14.21
CA ILE A 116 4.26 -8.06 -14.33
C ILE A 116 5.33 -9.13 -14.14
N VAL A 117 5.22 -9.93 -13.07
CA VAL A 117 6.28 -10.91 -12.70
C VAL A 117 6.18 -12.24 -13.45
N HIS A 118 5.02 -12.53 -14.05
CA HIS A 118 4.82 -13.69 -14.92
C HIS A 118 4.33 -13.24 -16.30
N PRO A 119 5.19 -12.54 -17.07
CA PRO A 119 4.78 -11.93 -18.33
C PRO A 119 4.45 -13.02 -19.34
N LYS A 120 3.17 -13.11 -19.72
CA LYS A 120 2.69 -13.94 -20.82
C LYS A 120 2.43 -13.06 -22.05
N PRO A 121 2.82 -13.48 -23.26
CA PRO A 121 2.51 -12.72 -24.47
C PRO A 121 0.99 -12.70 -24.71
N TYR A 122 0.44 -11.52 -24.97
CA TYR A 122 -0.97 -11.33 -25.31
C TYR A 122 -1.13 -11.07 -26.80
N LYS A 123 -2.13 -11.70 -27.42
CA LYS A 123 -2.50 -11.46 -28.82
C LYS A 123 -3.74 -10.57 -28.85
N ASN A 124 -3.59 -9.35 -29.35
CA ASN A 124 -4.70 -8.42 -29.57
C ASN A 124 -4.85 -8.10 -31.05
N LYS A 125 -6.07 -7.80 -31.49
CA LYS A 125 -6.35 -7.44 -32.88
C LYS A 125 -6.18 -5.92 -33.07
N TRP A 126 -5.45 -5.55 -34.12
CA TRP A 126 -5.44 -4.16 -34.58
C TRP A 126 -6.82 -3.78 -35.13
N VAL A 127 -7.31 -2.62 -34.71
CA VAL A 127 -8.53 -1.98 -35.20
C VAL A 127 -8.10 -0.77 -36.05
N LYS A 128 -8.55 -0.72 -37.30
CA LYS A 128 -8.26 0.43 -38.19
C LYS A 128 -9.07 1.64 -37.70
N LYS A 129 -8.39 2.75 -37.38
CA LYS A 129 -9.03 4.02 -37.03
C LYS A 129 -9.25 4.90 -38.25
N ASP A 130 -8.27 4.92 -39.16
CA ASP A 130 -8.33 5.62 -40.45
C ASP A 130 -7.38 4.95 -41.45
N GLU A 131 -7.14 5.56 -42.62
CA GLU A 131 -6.28 5.00 -43.67
C GLU A 131 -4.83 4.74 -43.23
N ASN A 132 -4.30 5.56 -42.31
CA ASN A 132 -2.91 5.53 -41.87
C ASN A 132 -2.75 5.08 -40.41
N THR A 133 -3.83 5.04 -39.62
CA THR A 133 -3.79 4.78 -38.19
C THR A 133 -4.51 3.49 -37.82
N LYS A 134 -3.81 2.63 -37.08
CA LYS A 134 -4.39 1.48 -36.38
C LYS A 134 -4.23 1.67 -34.88
N SER A 135 -5.24 1.28 -34.12
CA SER A 135 -5.17 1.20 -32.65
C SER A 135 -5.38 -0.23 -32.19
N VAL A 136 -4.91 -0.54 -31.00
CA VAL A 136 -5.20 -1.80 -30.33
C VAL A 136 -5.79 -1.47 -28.96
N ASP A 137 -6.93 -2.06 -28.63
CA ASP A 137 -7.44 -2.04 -27.27
C ASP A 137 -6.69 -3.11 -26.47
N LEU A 138 -5.98 -2.68 -25.44
CA LEU A 138 -5.20 -3.55 -24.56
C LEU A 138 -6.00 -3.94 -23.31
N GLY A 139 -7.17 -3.33 -23.12
CA GLY A 139 -8.07 -3.54 -22.01
C GLY A 139 -7.54 -2.99 -20.68
N GLU A 140 -8.47 -2.88 -19.75
CA GLU A 140 -8.23 -2.44 -18.38
C GLU A 140 -8.72 -3.51 -17.40
N THR A 141 -8.23 -3.43 -16.17
CA THR A 141 -8.80 -4.20 -15.06
C THR A 141 -10.21 -3.70 -14.74
N ALA A 142 -11.04 -4.56 -14.14
CA ALA A 142 -12.48 -4.30 -14.06
C ALA A 142 -12.80 -3.19 -13.06
N ILE A 143 -12.06 -3.13 -11.96
CA ILE A 143 -12.39 -2.30 -10.80
C ILE A 143 -11.49 -1.07 -10.72
N LEU A 144 -10.18 -1.27 -10.68
CA LEU A 144 -9.17 -0.22 -10.58
C LEU A 144 -8.93 0.51 -11.90
N LYS A 145 -9.45 -0.03 -13.02
CA LYS A 145 -9.22 0.51 -14.37
C LYS A 145 -7.74 0.65 -14.70
N LEU A 146 -6.91 -0.26 -14.19
CA LEU A 146 -5.49 -0.29 -14.52
C LEU A 146 -5.33 -0.88 -15.92
N PRO A 147 -4.56 -0.27 -16.81
CA PRO A 147 -4.25 -0.89 -18.09
C PRO A 147 -3.59 -2.26 -17.93
N LYS A 148 -4.06 -3.26 -18.69
CA LYS A 148 -3.42 -4.59 -18.72
C LYS A 148 -2.06 -4.57 -19.42
N SER A 149 -1.83 -3.57 -20.27
CA SER A 149 -0.52 -3.31 -20.86
C SER A 149 0.25 -2.29 -20.05
N PHE A 150 1.41 -2.70 -19.57
CA PHE A 150 2.29 -1.84 -18.77
C PHE A 150 3.05 -0.78 -19.58
N PHE A 151 2.80 -0.70 -20.89
CA PHE A 151 3.30 0.35 -21.78
C PHE A 151 2.39 1.59 -21.85
N VAL A 152 1.23 1.58 -21.18
CA VAL A 152 0.31 2.74 -21.21
C VAL A 152 -0.03 3.24 -19.81
N LEU A 153 0.82 2.89 -18.83
CA LEU A 153 0.66 3.34 -17.46
C LEU A 153 1.01 4.82 -17.31
N LYS A 154 0.21 5.54 -16.52
CA LYS A 154 0.37 6.96 -16.21
C LYS A 154 0.41 7.14 -14.70
N ASN A 155 0.93 8.27 -14.23
CA ASN A 155 1.00 8.58 -12.80
C ASN A 155 -0.33 8.39 -12.05
N THR A 156 -1.47 8.70 -12.69
CA THR A 156 -2.82 8.47 -12.13
C THR A 156 -3.07 7.00 -11.78
N HIS A 157 -2.58 6.06 -12.58
CA HIS A 157 -2.69 4.62 -12.31
C HIS A 157 -1.85 4.20 -11.10
N GLY A 158 -0.67 4.81 -10.92
CA GLY A 158 0.14 4.60 -9.73
C GLY A 158 -0.56 5.06 -8.45
N LEU A 159 -1.19 6.24 -8.50
CA LEU A 159 -1.98 6.76 -7.39
C LEU A 159 -3.18 5.86 -7.06
N VAL A 160 -3.89 5.36 -8.08
CA VAL A 160 -5.01 4.42 -7.88
C VAL A 160 -4.55 3.14 -7.18
N ALA A 161 -3.40 2.58 -7.59
CA ALA A 161 -2.84 1.38 -6.96
C ALA A 161 -2.46 1.62 -5.50
N LEU A 162 -1.80 2.74 -5.20
CA LEU A 162 -1.44 3.11 -3.83
C LEU A 162 -2.68 3.27 -2.94
N LYS A 163 -3.69 4.01 -3.41
CA LYS A 163 -4.95 4.19 -2.70
C LYS A 163 -5.68 2.87 -2.45
N ALA A 164 -5.70 1.97 -3.42
CA ALA A 164 -6.32 0.66 -3.27
C ALA A 164 -5.63 -0.18 -2.19
N ALA A 165 -4.29 -0.17 -2.15
CA ALA A 165 -3.53 -0.86 -1.12
C ALA A 165 -3.83 -0.29 0.27
N MET A 166 -3.75 1.04 0.44
CA MET A 166 -3.97 1.67 1.74
C MET A 166 -5.42 1.55 2.21
N SER A 167 -6.40 1.72 1.32
CA SER A 167 -7.83 1.55 1.64
C SER A 167 -8.14 0.14 2.13
N PHE A 168 -7.54 -0.89 1.52
CA PHE A 168 -7.67 -2.26 2.01
C PHE A 168 -7.05 -2.43 3.39
N LEU A 169 -5.87 -1.86 3.66
CA LEU A 169 -5.22 -1.99 4.97
C LEU A 169 -5.95 -1.25 6.08
N ASN A 170 -6.51 -0.07 5.79
CA ASN A 170 -7.43 0.60 6.70
C ASN A 170 -8.63 -0.26 7.03
N TYR A 171 -9.33 -0.72 6.00
CA TYR A 171 -10.48 -1.60 6.17
C TYR A 171 -10.10 -2.85 6.98
N PHE A 172 -8.97 -3.49 6.65
CA PHE A 172 -8.55 -4.70 7.35
C PHE A 172 -8.20 -4.44 8.82
N PHE A 173 -7.30 -3.49 9.09
CA PHE A 173 -6.80 -3.29 10.45
C PHE A 173 -7.76 -2.53 11.35
N ILE A 174 -8.39 -1.46 10.85
CA ILE A 174 -9.30 -0.64 11.63
C ILE A 174 -10.68 -1.29 11.69
N ASP A 175 -11.27 -1.65 10.54
CA ASP A 175 -12.67 -2.08 10.52
C ASP A 175 -12.84 -3.54 10.90
N LEU A 176 -11.97 -4.44 10.43
CA LEU A 176 -12.08 -5.87 10.73
C LEU A 176 -11.33 -6.26 12.01
N CYS A 177 -10.05 -5.92 12.13
CA CYS A 177 -9.26 -6.29 13.32
C CYS A 177 -9.55 -5.41 14.54
N LYS A 178 -10.15 -4.22 14.37
CA LYS A 178 -10.38 -3.23 15.44
C LYS A 178 -9.09 -2.81 16.15
N TYR A 179 -8.00 -2.70 15.42
CA TYR A 179 -6.70 -2.29 15.95
C TYR A 179 -6.56 -0.78 15.98
N THR A 180 -5.80 -0.31 16.98
CA THR A 180 -5.27 1.05 17.04
C THR A 180 -4.04 1.20 16.16
N ASP A 181 -3.72 2.42 15.74
CA ASP A 181 -2.51 2.75 14.98
C ASP A 181 -1.23 2.16 15.60
N ASN A 182 -1.10 2.25 16.93
CA ASN A 182 0.00 1.67 17.70
C ASN A 182 0.11 0.15 17.54
N GLN A 183 -1.01 -0.57 17.59
CA GLN A 183 -1.01 -2.03 17.42
C GLN A 183 -0.59 -2.40 15.99
N VAL A 184 -1.05 -1.66 15.00
CA VAL A 184 -0.71 -1.93 13.60
C VAL A 184 0.75 -1.58 13.32
N ARG A 185 1.26 -0.46 13.82
CA ARG A 185 2.70 -0.14 13.76
C ARG A 185 3.53 -1.26 14.39
N ASN A 186 3.15 -1.75 15.57
CA ASN A 186 3.82 -2.89 16.21
C ASN A 186 3.78 -4.20 15.43
N ILE A 187 2.87 -4.35 14.45
CA ILE A 187 2.81 -5.51 13.55
C ILE A 187 3.65 -5.26 12.29
N LEU A 188 3.54 -4.07 11.69
CA LEU A 188 4.06 -3.77 10.36
C LEU A 188 5.44 -3.11 10.36
N VAL A 189 5.76 -2.38 11.42
CA VAL A 189 6.97 -1.57 11.56
C VAL A 189 7.72 -2.04 12.80
N SER A 190 9.03 -2.28 12.67
CA SER A 190 9.83 -2.71 13.81
C SER A 190 10.27 -1.50 14.62
N ASP A 191 9.37 -1.00 15.45
CA ASP A 191 9.56 0.22 16.26
C ASP A 191 10.32 -0.02 17.57
N ILE A 192 11.05 -1.15 17.70
CA ILE A 192 12.05 -1.26 18.78
C ILE A 192 13.25 -0.41 18.35
N GLU A 193 13.18 0.87 18.71
CA GLU A 193 14.24 1.85 18.63
C GLU A 193 15.50 1.34 19.35
N TYR A 194 16.50 0.90 18.59
CA TYR A 194 17.90 1.05 19.00
C TYR A 194 18.34 2.43 18.49
N PRO A 195 18.81 3.31 19.39
CA PRO A 195 18.29 4.66 19.55
C PRO A 195 18.24 5.40 18.22
N PRO A 196 17.14 6.12 17.91
CA PRO A 196 17.16 7.03 16.79
C PRO A 196 18.35 7.98 16.99
N PRO A 197 19.10 8.36 15.92
CA PRO A 197 19.90 9.58 16.02
C PRO A 197 18.93 10.63 16.59
N SER A 198 19.33 11.29 17.68
CA SER A 198 18.53 11.93 18.75
C SER A 198 17.43 12.92 18.35
N ASN A 199 17.10 13.01 17.06
CA ASN A 199 16.27 14.01 16.42
C ASN A 199 15.18 13.39 15.51
N VAL A 200 15.02 12.05 15.44
CA VAL A 200 14.02 11.40 14.57
C VAL A 200 13.03 10.59 15.39
N SER A 201 12.07 11.29 16.00
CA SER A 201 10.85 10.66 16.50
C SER A 201 9.94 10.32 15.32
N PHE A 202 9.55 9.05 15.18
CA PHE A 202 8.55 8.61 14.19
C PHE A 202 7.17 9.25 14.38
N ALA A 203 6.92 9.91 15.53
CA ALA A 203 5.75 10.78 15.72
C ALA A 203 5.74 11.98 14.74
N HIS A 204 6.81 12.17 13.97
CA HIS A 204 6.96 13.19 12.95
C HIS A 204 7.45 12.58 11.63
N ASN A 205 6.72 11.63 11.04
CA ASN A 205 6.89 11.39 9.60
C ASN A 205 5.93 12.31 8.82
N PRO A 206 6.31 13.58 8.53
CA PRO A 206 5.45 14.54 7.84
C PRO A 206 4.94 14.02 6.50
N ASP A 207 5.63 13.03 5.92
CA ASP A 207 5.32 12.43 4.63
C ASP A 207 3.96 11.73 4.61
N TRP A 208 3.47 11.19 5.74
CA TRP A 208 2.19 10.46 5.77
C TRP A 208 0.99 11.40 5.82
N ILE A 209 1.12 12.49 6.58
CA ILE A 209 0.12 13.57 6.61
C ILE A 209 0.11 14.27 5.26
N TRP A 210 1.30 14.51 4.68
CA TRP A 210 1.44 15.06 3.34
C TRP A 210 0.79 14.16 2.27
N LEU A 211 0.95 12.84 2.36
CA LEU A 211 0.26 11.88 1.47
C LEU A 211 -1.26 11.98 1.56
N ASN A 212 -1.78 12.14 2.77
CA ASN A 212 -3.20 12.36 2.98
C ASN A 212 -3.66 13.71 2.40
N ASP A 213 -2.93 14.78 2.66
CA ASP A 213 -3.29 16.14 2.23
C ASP A 213 -3.20 16.31 0.70
N GLU A 214 -2.08 15.92 0.10
CA GLU A 214 -1.83 16.14 -1.33
C GLU A 214 -2.52 15.11 -2.22
N TRP A 215 -2.48 13.85 -1.81
CA TRP A 215 -2.91 12.76 -2.67
C TRP A 215 -4.22 12.14 -2.20
N GLY A 216 -4.76 12.49 -1.04
CA GLY A 216 -5.96 11.87 -0.49
C GLY A 216 -5.77 10.37 -0.27
N VAL A 217 -4.56 9.97 0.11
CA VAL A 217 -4.24 8.59 0.50
C VAL A 217 -4.57 8.46 1.98
N ASP A 218 -5.45 7.54 2.30
CA ASP A 218 -5.86 7.30 3.68
C ASP A 218 -4.87 6.33 4.35
N VAL A 219 -4.25 6.76 5.44
CA VAL A 219 -3.21 6.03 6.17
C VAL A 219 -3.54 5.92 7.66
N ASP A 220 -4.82 6.04 8.02
CA ASP A 220 -5.30 6.08 9.39
C ASP A 220 -4.89 4.85 10.22
N PHE A 221 -4.67 3.69 9.57
CA PHE A 221 -4.19 2.47 10.22
C PHE A 221 -2.77 2.60 10.78
N LEU A 222 -2.00 3.58 10.30
CA LEU A 222 -0.64 3.82 10.75
C LEU A 222 -0.52 5.07 11.62
N ILE A 223 -1.42 6.04 11.51
CA ILE A 223 -1.38 7.29 12.28
C ILE A 223 -2.78 7.91 12.31
N ASP A 224 -3.24 8.40 13.47
CA ASP A 224 -4.48 9.20 13.52
C ASP A 224 -4.21 10.59 12.92
N VAL A 225 -4.43 10.71 11.60
CA VAL A 225 -4.16 11.94 10.83
C VAL A 225 -4.94 13.12 11.40
N LYS A 226 -6.18 12.89 11.85
CA LYS A 226 -7.04 13.94 12.40
C LYS A 226 -6.50 14.46 13.72
N MET A 227 -6.14 13.57 14.64
CA MET A 227 -5.56 13.94 15.93
C MET A 227 -4.28 14.76 15.73
N VAL A 228 -3.41 14.36 14.79
CA VAL A 228 -2.15 15.09 14.55
C VAL A 228 -2.42 16.47 13.93
N LYS A 229 -3.36 16.58 12.99
CA LYS A 229 -3.79 17.89 12.43
C LYS A 229 -4.35 18.80 13.52
N ASP A 230 -5.19 18.28 14.42
CA ASP A 230 -5.77 19.03 15.54
C ASP A 230 -4.70 19.48 16.54
N ALA A 231 -3.74 18.61 16.87
CA ALA A 231 -2.62 18.94 17.75
C ALA A 231 -1.72 20.05 17.14
N ASN A 232 -1.40 19.94 15.85
CA ASN A 232 -0.62 20.95 15.13
C ASN A 232 -1.33 22.31 15.09
N LYS A 233 -2.66 22.31 14.92
CA LYS A 233 -3.46 23.54 14.97
C LYS A 233 -3.39 24.20 16.35
N ARG A 234 -3.62 23.44 17.42
CA ARG A 234 -3.54 23.94 18.81
C ARG A 234 -2.16 24.48 19.15
N PHE A 235 -1.10 23.79 18.72
CA PHE A 235 0.27 24.22 18.92
C PHE A 235 0.58 25.55 18.22
N ARG A 236 0.15 25.71 16.96
CA ARG A 236 0.29 26.98 16.22
C ARG A 236 -0.50 28.13 16.87
N GLU A 237 -1.70 27.85 17.38
CA GLU A 237 -2.50 28.83 18.12
C GLU A 237 -1.81 29.26 19.41
N HIS A 238 -1.18 28.32 20.13
CA HIS A 238 -0.42 28.61 21.34
C HIS A 238 0.81 29.48 21.05
N LEU A 239 1.61 29.17 20.02
CA LEU A 239 2.77 30.00 19.63
C LEU A 239 2.37 31.44 19.31
N ARG A 240 1.29 31.63 18.53
CA ARG A 240 0.75 32.97 18.21
C ARG A 240 0.24 33.74 19.44
N SER A 241 -0.14 33.03 20.51
CA SER A 241 -0.59 33.65 21.76
C SER A 241 0.57 34.10 22.66
N GLN A 242 1.79 33.56 22.46
CA GLN A 242 2.99 33.98 23.20
C GLN A 242 3.77 35.11 22.51
N GLU A 243 3.49 35.39 21.24
CA GLU A 243 4.07 36.50 20.48
C GLU A 243 3.30 37.84 20.64
N LYS A 244 2.23 37.86 21.44
CA LYS A 244 1.42 39.04 21.79
C LYS A 244 1.64 39.46 23.22
#